data_AF-A0A671RNF4-F1
#
_entry.id   AF-A0A671RNF4-F1
#
_cell.length_a   1.000
_cell.length_b   1.000
_cell.length_c   1.000
_cell.angle_alpha   90.00
_cell.angle_beta   90.00
_cell.angle_gamma   90.00
#
_symmetry.space_group_name_H-M   'P 1'
#
loop_
_entity.id
_entity.type
_entity.pdbx_description
1 polymer ?
#
loop_
_entity_poly.entity_id
_entity_poly.type
_entity_poly.pdbx_seq_one_letter_code
_entity_poly.pdbx_strand_id
1 'polypeptide(L)'
;IPSPEELSAQVEKEKTDDKTKHTSSQVLMIFLLFSLISGGLDALEFIGKKTMDVIAEGDPGFKKTKGLMNRNSTLSQVLREAKEREEQQKAENITSETDKKAHYGMLFDEFQGLSHLEALEILSRESEANVKSVLTTLFGEELVKLKQVLQGIKEPFSLMEFDDEVEDDMKGDDGEDFVKELTDVLERLQISTSADKLSKARKKAFNHITNIKLQSENPQQEEEEEKEQKTPVTKCSVEEAHLLAITSLAEFTARSIEQFHKTAEILLHCNTEGVTATEQAQVLSQVTIVICKEVSLLSKMFTSCLTTIGANEKGEVLNPLITSIFLEASNSASYIQDAFQLLMPVLEVSHIQRTVELAQ
;
A
#
# COMPACT_ATOMS: atom_id res chain seq x y z
N ILE A 1 -22.12 -36.70 -16.44
CA ILE A 1 -21.16 -35.80 -17.11
C ILE A 1 -21.64 -34.40 -16.77
N PRO A 2 -20.93 -33.65 -15.91
CA PRO A 2 -21.39 -32.34 -15.47
C PRO A 2 -21.37 -31.33 -16.64
N SER A 3 -22.22 -30.30 -16.54
CA SER A 3 -22.42 -29.28 -17.58
C SER A 3 -21.21 -28.33 -17.66
N PRO A 4 -20.88 -27.74 -18.83
CA PRO A 4 -19.77 -26.77 -18.98
C PRO A 4 -19.84 -25.55 -18.04
N GLU A 5 -21.02 -25.24 -17.50
CA GLU A 5 -21.25 -24.18 -16.51
C GLU A 5 -20.78 -24.57 -15.09
N GLU A 6 -20.73 -25.85 -14.76
CA GLU A 6 -20.27 -26.34 -13.44
C GLU A 6 -18.74 -26.45 -13.33
N LEU A 7 -18.03 -26.60 -14.46
CA LEU A 7 -16.56 -26.61 -14.48
C LEU A 7 -15.97 -25.19 -14.35
N SER A 8 -16.68 -24.17 -14.84
CA SER A 8 -16.19 -22.78 -14.84
C SER A 8 -16.29 -22.15 -13.44
N ALA A 9 -17.34 -22.50 -12.68
CA ALA A 9 -17.53 -22.04 -11.30
C ALA A 9 -16.55 -22.69 -10.29
N GLN A 10 -15.92 -23.81 -10.63
CA GLN A 10 -14.90 -24.45 -9.78
C GLN A 10 -13.51 -23.84 -9.99
N VAL A 11 -13.20 -23.32 -11.17
CA VAL A 11 -11.88 -22.71 -11.49
C VAL A 11 -11.76 -21.28 -10.94
N GLU A 12 -12.86 -20.53 -10.80
CA GLU A 12 -12.83 -19.17 -10.22
C GLU A 12 -12.76 -19.15 -8.69
N LYS A 13 -13.31 -20.17 -8.02
CA LYS A 13 -13.20 -20.32 -6.55
C LYS A 13 -11.80 -20.75 -6.09
N GLU A 14 -11.00 -21.32 -6.98
CA GLU A 14 -9.66 -21.83 -6.68
C GLU A 14 -8.56 -20.76 -6.83
N LYS A 15 -8.82 -19.67 -7.58
CA LYS A 15 -7.83 -18.59 -7.80
C LYS A 15 -7.86 -17.45 -6.79
N THR A 16 -8.98 -17.19 -6.14
CA THR A 16 -9.11 -16.13 -5.12
C THR A 16 -8.66 -16.57 -3.72
N ASP A 17 -8.55 -17.87 -3.48
CA ASP A 17 -8.13 -18.43 -2.20
C ASP A 17 -6.60 -18.62 -2.11
N ASP A 18 -5.86 -18.41 -3.21
CA ASP A 18 -4.42 -18.73 -3.26
C ASP A 18 -3.51 -17.54 -2.86
N LYS A 19 -3.88 -16.29 -3.16
CA LYS A 19 -3.07 -15.10 -2.81
C LYS A 19 -3.18 -14.68 -1.35
N THR A 20 -4.37 -14.76 -0.74
CA THR A 20 -4.59 -14.48 0.70
C THR A 20 -4.06 -15.62 1.58
N LYS A 21 -4.08 -16.86 1.06
CA LYS A 21 -3.35 -17.96 1.67
C LYS A 21 -1.86 -17.79 1.54
N HIS A 22 -1.29 -17.23 0.47
CA HIS A 22 0.17 -17.19 0.35
C HIS A 22 0.84 -16.31 1.40
N THR A 23 0.33 -15.12 1.71
CA THR A 23 0.89 -14.24 2.76
C THR A 23 0.55 -14.74 4.17
N SER A 24 -0.66 -15.23 4.40
CA SER A 24 -1.04 -15.86 5.68
C SER A 24 -0.32 -17.19 5.91
N SER A 25 -0.01 -17.96 4.86
CA SER A 25 0.73 -19.22 4.88
C SER A 25 2.22 -18.98 5.05
N GLN A 26 2.80 -17.90 4.53
CA GLN A 26 4.20 -17.56 4.83
C GLN A 26 4.38 -17.16 6.30
N VAL A 27 3.49 -16.33 6.86
CA VAL A 27 3.53 -15.97 8.28
C VAL A 27 3.22 -17.19 9.17
N LEU A 28 2.25 -18.02 8.79
CA LEU A 28 1.92 -19.26 9.50
C LEU A 28 3.04 -20.30 9.38
N MET A 29 3.69 -20.43 8.22
CA MET A 29 4.80 -21.36 7.99
C MET A 29 6.03 -20.92 8.77
N ILE A 30 6.30 -19.61 8.87
CA ILE A 30 7.35 -19.05 9.73
C ILE A 30 7.02 -19.33 11.20
N PHE A 31 5.78 -19.07 11.66
CA PHE A 31 5.33 -19.41 13.02
C PHE A 31 5.38 -20.91 13.34
N LEU A 32 5.06 -21.77 12.36
CA LEU A 32 5.12 -23.23 12.48
C LEU A 32 6.57 -23.72 12.48
N LEU A 33 7.45 -23.16 11.64
CA LEU A 33 8.89 -23.43 11.68
C LEU A 33 9.49 -23.01 13.03
N PHE A 34 9.10 -21.86 13.57
CA PHE A 34 9.51 -21.42 14.90
C PHE A 34 9.02 -22.35 16.01
N SER A 35 7.77 -22.80 15.94
CA SER A 35 7.19 -23.77 16.89
C SER A 35 7.86 -25.15 16.79
N LEU A 36 8.25 -25.56 15.57
CA LEU A 36 9.01 -26.78 15.30
C LEU A 36 10.44 -26.71 15.83
N ILE A 37 11.11 -25.56 15.72
CA ILE A 37 12.48 -25.37 16.24
C ILE A 37 12.45 -25.34 17.78
N SER A 38 11.46 -24.68 18.39
CA SER A 38 11.26 -24.70 19.84
C SER A 38 10.93 -26.11 20.36
N GLY A 39 10.01 -26.81 19.69
CA GLY A 39 9.67 -28.19 20.02
C GLY A 39 10.82 -29.17 19.78
N GLY A 40 11.66 -28.91 18.76
CA GLY A 40 12.86 -29.69 18.45
C GLY A 40 13.94 -29.56 19.52
N LEU A 41 14.13 -28.36 20.09
CA LEU A 41 15.08 -28.13 21.19
C LEU A 41 14.63 -28.84 22.48
N ASP A 42 13.34 -28.75 22.82
CA ASP A 42 12.77 -29.42 24.00
C ASP A 42 12.79 -30.96 23.84
N ALA A 43 12.54 -31.47 22.63
CA ALA A 43 12.65 -32.90 22.34
C ALA A 43 14.11 -33.39 22.44
N LEU A 44 15.07 -32.59 21.97
CA LEU A 44 16.51 -32.91 22.07
C LEU A 44 16.98 -32.91 23.53
N GLU A 45 16.51 -31.96 24.35
CA GLU A 45 16.79 -31.93 25.79
C GLU A 45 16.18 -33.13 26.50
N PHE A 46 14.93 -33.49 26.19
CA PHE A 46 14.27 -34.64 26.78
C PHE A 46 14.98 -35.95 26.43
N ILE A 47 15.35 -36.13 25.16
CA ILE A 47 16.11 -37.31 24.69
C ILE A 47 17.51 -37.34 25.31
N GLY A 48 18.21 -36.20 25.36
CA GLY A 48 19.53 -36.07 25.97
C GLY A 48 19.52 -36.42 27.45
N LYS A 49 18.53 -35.90 28.20
CA LYS A 49 18.34 -36.16 29.63
C LYS A 49 18.00 -37.62 29.91
N LYS A 50 17.05 -38.20 29.18
CA LYS A 50 16.71 -39.63 29.31
C LYS A 50 17.87 -40.54 28.97
N THR A 51 18.60 -40.26 27.88
CA THR A 51 19.76 -41.04 27.46
C THR A 51 20.86 -40.99 28.52
N MET A 52 21.11 -39.81 29.08
CA MET A 52 22.12 -39.61 30.13
C MET A 52 21.73 -40.27 31.46
N ASP A 53 20.45 -40.30 31.80
CA ASP A 53 19.93 -41.00 32.99
C ASP A 53 20.08 -42.52 32.86
N VAL A 54 19.79 -43.09 31.69
CA VAL A 54 19.97 -44.52 31.41
C VAL A 54 21.46 -44.92 31.41
N ILE A 55 22.35 -44.07 30.90
CA ILE A 55 23.81 -44.29 30.96
C ILE A 55 24.31 -44.26 32.42
N ALA A 56 23.78 -43.36 33.24
CA ALA A 56 24.14 -43.27 34.66
C ALA A 56 23.66 -44.45 35.51
N GLU A 57 22.65 -45.19 35.06
CA GLU A 57 22.19 -46.43 35.72
C GLU A 57 23.08 -47.64 35.40
N GLY A 58 23.75 -47.65 34.23
CA GLY A 58 24.64 -48.73 33.79
C GLY A 58 26.08 -48.67 34.30
N ASP A 59 26.58 -47.49 34.70
CA ASP A 59 27.97 -47.31 35.17
C ASP A 59 28.06 -46.46 36.46
N PRO A 60 28.46 -47.03 37.61
CA PRO A 60 28.64 -46.30 38.88
C PRO A 60 29.68 -45.17 38.81
N GLY A 61 30.63 -45.22 37.86
CA GLY A 61 31.63 -44.17 37.65
C GLY A 61 31.04 -42.88 37.07
N PHE A 62 30.00 -43.01 36.23
CA PHE A 62 29.35 -41.89 35.55
C PHE A 62 28.45 -41.05 36.48
N LYS A 63 27.99 -41.62 37.61
CA LYS A 63 27.22 -40.88 38.63
C LYS A 63 28.04 -39.77 39.30
N LYS A 64 29.36 -39.96 39.45
CA LYS A 64 30.26 -38.96 40.06
C LYS A 64 30.55 -37.79 39.11
N THR A 65 30.63 -38.04 37.80
CA THR A 65 30.82 -36.99 36.78
C THR A 65 29.54 -36.22 36.47
N LYS A 66 28.36 -36.85 36.54
CA LYS A 66 27.05 -36.17 36.44
C LYS A 66 26.87 -35.05 37.48
N GLY A 67 27.33 -35.27 38.71
CA GLY A 67 27.30 -34.27 39.79
C GLY A 67 28.21 -33.05 39.55
N LEU A 68 29.25 -33.19 38.71
CA LEU A 68 30.17 -32.11 38.37
C LEU A 68 29.61 -31.20 37.25
N MET A 69 28.87 -31.78 36.29
CA MET A 69 28.26 -31.05 35.16
C MET A 69 27.03 -30.22 35.55
N ASN A 70 26.34 -30.58 36.65
CA ASN A 70 25.17 -29.84 37.15
C ASN A 70 25.52 -28.44 37.73
N ARG A 71 26.80 -28.03 37.68
CA ARG A 71 27.29 -26.72 38.11
C ARG A 71 27.53 -25.74 36.95
N ASN A 72 27.47 -26.19 35.70
CA ASN A 72 27.62 -25.35 34.52
C ASN A 72 26.28 -25.28 33.78
N SER A 73 25.89 -24.09 33.31
CA SER A 73 24.67 -23.89 32.52
C SER A 73 24.62 -24.86 31.34
N THR A 74 23.48 -25.54 31.14
CA THR A 74 23.32 -26.47 30.02
C THR A 74 23.40 -25.73 28.69
N LEU A 75 23.90 -26.38 27.65
CA LEU A 75 24.00 -25.78 26.30
C LEU A 75 22.62 -25.31 25.80
N SER A 76 21.53 -26.00 26.16
CA SER A 76 20.16 -25.58 25.86
C SER A 76 19.81 -24.25 26.51
N GLN A 77 20.23 -24.03 27.75
CA GLN A 77 20.04 -22.77 28.46
C GLN A 77 20.87 -21.65 27.84
N VAL A 78 22.13 -21.90 27.49
CA VAL A 78 23.00 -20.90 26.84
C VAL A 78 22.48 -20.51 25.46
N LEU A 79 21.97 -21.48 24.68
CA LEU A 79 21.39 -21.22 23.36
C LEU A 79 20.04 -20.48 23.46
N ARG A 80 19.22 -20.79 24.48
CA ARG A 80 17.98 -20.03 24.74
C ARG A 80 18.29 -18.60 25.18
N GLU A 81 19.25 -18.39 26.08
CA GLU A 81 19.68 -17.06 26.50
C GLU A 81 20.32 -16.26 25.34
N ALA A 82 21.07 -16.91 24.44
CA ALA A 82 21.61 -16.27 23.25
C ALA A 82 20.50 -15.85 22.28
N LYS A 83 19.49 -16.71 22.07
CA LYS A 83 18.31 -16.42 21.25
C LYS A 83 17.47 -15.29 21.85
N GLU A 84 17.20 -15.32 23.16
CA GLU A 84 16.44 -14.27 23.85
C GLU A 84 17.18 -12.92 23.79
N ARG A 85 18.51 -12.88 23.93
CA ARG A 85 19.29 -11.66 23.74
C ARG A 85 19.24 -11.12 22.31
N GLU A 86 19.26 -11.99 21.30
CA GLU A 86 19.11 -11.58 19.90
C GLU A 86 17.69 -11.05 19.64
N GLU A 87 16.66 -11.73 20.16
CA GLU A 87 15.26 -11.30 20.06
C GLU A 87 15.03 -9.96 20.79
N GLN A 88 15.65 -9.75 21.95
CA GLN A 88 15.58 -8.50 22.70
C GLN A 88 16.35 -7.38 22.02
N GLN A 89 17.56 -7.61 21.51
CA GLN A 89 18.27 -6.61 20.70
C GLN A 89 17.52 -6.26 19.43
N LYS A 90 16.87 -7.24 18.79
CA LYS A 90 16.05 -6.99 17.61
C LYS A 90 14.79 -6.22 17.96
N ALA A 91 14.13 -6.53 19.09
CA ALA A 91 12.96 -5.80 19.57
C ALA A 91 13.31 -4.37 20.05
N GLU A 92 14.45 -4.17 20.71
CA GLU A 92 14.97 -2.87 21.16
C GLU A 92 15.43 -2.00 19.98
N ASN A 93 16.04 -2.61 18.95
CA ASN A 93 16.33 -1.91 17.69
C ASN A 93 15.05 -1.55 16.95
N ILE A 94 14.07 -2.46 16.85
CA ILE A 94 12.77 -2.18 16.23
C ILE A 94 12.04 -1.05 16.98
N THR A 95 12.03 -1.05 18.32
CA THR A 95 11.37 0.00 19.11
C THR A 95 12.09 1.36 19.04
N SER A 96 13.43 1.37 19.04
CA SER A 96 14.25 2.58 18.86
C SER A 96 14.18 3.15 17.43
N GLU A 97 14.00 2.31 16.41
CA GLU A 97 13.79 2.73 15.01
C GLU A 97 12.35 3.22 14.76
N THR A 98 11.33 2.61 15.38
CA THR A 98 9.94 3.09 15.27
C THR A 98 9.72 4.46 15.93
N ASP A 99 10.48 4.79 16.98
CA ASP A 99 10.37 6.08 17.68
C ASP A 99 11.07 7.25 16.93
N LYS A 100 11.80 6.98 15.84
CA LYS A 100 12.58 7.99 15.11
C LYS A 100 12.33 8.07 13.61
N LYS A 101 11.59 7.14 12.99
CA LYS A 101 11.22 7.19 11.57
C LYS A 101 9.70 7.34 11.42
N ALA A 102 9.27 8.43 10.77
CA ALA A 102 7.90 8.61 10.34
C ALA A 102 7.53 7.47 9.36
N HIS A 103 6.92 6.42 9.88
CA HIS A 103 6.42 5.29 9.10
C HIS A 103 5.29 5.76 8.17
N TYR A 104 5.21 5.23 6.95
CA TYR A 104 4.23 5.64 5.92
C TYR A 104 2.81 5.82 6.50
N GLY A 105 2.34 4.84 7.27
CA GLY A 105 1.01 4.89 7.91
C GLY A 105 0.78 6.09 8.83
N MET A 106 1.80 6.56 9.58
CA MET A 106 1.67 7.75 10.43
C MET A 106 1.57 9.03 9.59
N LEU A 107 2.39 9.15 8.54
CA LEU A 107 2.36 10.29 7.61
C LEU A 107 1.04 10.32 6.85
N PHE A 108 0.57 9.16 6.41
CA PHE A 108 -0.70 9.01 5.72
C PHE A 108 -1.88 9.47 6.60
N ASP A 109 -1.88 9.11 7.89
CA ASP A 109 -2.87 9.61 8.85
C ASP A 109 -2.72 11.11 9.13
N GLU A 110 -1.50 11.65 9.21
CA GLU A 110 -1.25 13.08 9.35
C GLU A 110 -1.83 13.90 8.17
N PHE A 111 -1.77 13.34 6.96
CA PHE A 111 -2.43 13.92 5.78
C PHE A 111 -3.94 13.59 5.68
N GLN A 112 -4.52 13.00 6.71
CA GLN A 112 -5.93 12.63 6.84
C GLN A 112 -6.39 11.55 5.85
N GLY A 113 -5.46 10.73 5.37
CA GLY A 113 -5.76 9.66 4.41
C GLY A 113 -6.78 8.64 4.94
N LEU A 114 -6.62 8.20 6.19
CA LEU A 114 -7.55 7.28 6.84
C LEU A 114 -8.93 7.93 7.05
N SER A 115 -8.97 9.18 7.50
CA SER A 115 -10.24 9.88 7.72
C SER A 115 -11.05 10.04 6.41
N HIS A 116 -10.38 10.35 5.30
CA HIS A 116 -11.05 10.41 3.99
C HIS A 116 -11.55 9.05 3.53
N LEU A 117 -10.78 7.98 3.77
CA LEU A 117 -11.18 6.62 3.41
C LEU A 117 -12.39 6.16 4.24
N GLU A 118 -12.39 6.40 5.55
CA GLU A 118 -13.51 6.08 6.44
C GLU A 118 -14.78 6.84 6.04
N ALA A 119 -14.67 8.14 5.75
CA ALA A 119 -15.80 8.95 5.30
C ALA A 119 -16.38 8.42 3.98
N LEU A 120 -15.50 8.08 3.02
CA LEU A 120 -15.92 7.48 1.75
C LEU A 120 -16.56 6.10 1.95
N GLU A 121 -16.06 5.27 2.87
CA GLU A 121 -16.62 3.96 3.19
C GLU A 121 -18.01 4.07 3.83
N ILE A 122 -18.24 5.07 4.67
CA ILE A 122 -19.57 5.37 5.23
C ILE A 122 -20.55 5.73 4.11
N LEU A 123 -20.17 6.66 3.21
CA LEU A 123 -21.00 7.05 2.06
C LEU A 123 -21.30 5.86 1.15
N SER A 124 -20.30 5.00 0.91
CA SER A 124 -20.44 3.80 0.10
C SER A 124 -21.40 2.79 0.72
N ARG A 125 -21.26 2.50 2.03
CA ARG A 125 -22.14 1.58 2.77
C ARG A 125 -23.59 2.06 2.81
N GLU A 126 -23.82 3.35 3.02
CA GLU A 126 -25.16 3.94 2.96
C GLU A 126 -25.74 3.83 1.55
N SER A 127 -24.94 4.13 0.53
CA SER A 127 -25.36 4.04 -0.86
C SER A 127 -25.71 2.59 -1.25
N GLU A 128 -24.89 1.61 -0.86
CA GLU A 128 -25.14 0.20 -1.12
C GLU A 128 -26.44 -0.30 -0.46
N ALA A 129 -26.72 0.14 0.78
CA ALA A 129 -27.97 -0.17 1.46
C ALA A 129 -29.19 0.38 0.70
N ASN A 130 -29.08 1.60 0.16
CA ASN A 130 -30.12 2.23 -0.64
C ASN A 130 -30.33 1.50 -1.98
N VAL A 131 -29.26 1.12 -2.70
CA VAL A 131 -29.35 0.29 -3.91
C VAL A 131 -30.11 -1.01 -3.61
N LYS A 132 -29.72 -1.72 -2.55
CA LYS A 132 -30.36 -2.98 -2.12
C LYS A 132 -31.85 -2.80 -1.80
N SER A 133 -32.21 -1.71 -1.12
CA SER A 133 -33.61 -1.39 -0.78
C SER A 133 -34.47 -1.18 -2.03
N VAL A 134 -33.97 -0.41 -2.99
CA VAL A 134 -34.66 -0.16 -4.27
C VAL A 134 -34.81 -1.45 -5.08
N LEU A 135 -33.75 -2.27 -5.18
CA LEU A 135 -33.78 -3.55 -5.87
C LEU A 135 -34.77 -4.57 -5.25
N THR A 136 -35.05 -4.45 -3.95
CA THR A 136 -36.02 -5.31 -3.26
C THR A 136 -37.46 -4.83 -3.46
N THR A 137 -37.64 -3.55 -3.78
CA THR A 137 -38.95 -2.91 -3.90
C THR A 137 -39.47 -2.89 -5.35
N LEU A 138 -38.59 -2.82 -6.34
CA LEU A 138 -38.95 -2.85 -7.75
C LEU A 138 -39.24 -4.28 -8.24
N PHE A 139 -40.17 -4.41 -9.20
CA PHE A 139 -40.54 -5.69 -9.80
C PHE A 139 -40.74 -5.55 -11.32
N GLY A 140 -40.79 -6.68 -12.03
CA GLY A 140 -41.11 -6.71 -13.45
C GLY A 140 -40.01 -6.12 -14.35
N GLU A 141 -40.42 -5.44 -15.42
CA GLU A 141 -39.53 -4.94 -16.47
C GLU A 141 -38.58 -3.84 -15.97
N GLU A 142 -39.04 -2.98 -15.06
CA GLU A 142 -38.24 -1.89 -14.47
C GLU A 142 -37.05 -2.45 -13.67
N LEU A 143 -37.26 -3.53 -12.89
CA LEU A 143 -36.19 -4.20 -12.16
C LEU A 143 -35.14 -4.79 -13.11
N VAL A 144 -35.57 -5.38 -14.23
CA VAL A 144 -34.64 -5.96 -15.22
C VAL A 144 -33.80 -4.87 -15.87
N LYS A 145 -34.43 -3.75 -16.28
CA LYS A 145 -33.73 -2.59 -16.85
C LYS A 145 -32.73 -1.99 -15.87
N LEU A 146 -33.13 -1.77 -14.61
CA LEU A 146 -32.24 -1.23 -13.60
C LEU A 146 -31.02 -2.14 -13.39
N LYS A 147 -31.22 -3.45 -13.23
CA LYS A 147 -30.11 -4.41 -13.09
C LYS A 147 -29.14 -4.39 -14.27
N GLN A 148 -29.62 -4.23 -15.50
CA GLN A 148 -28.76 -4.10 -16.67
C GLN A 148 -27.89 -2.83 -16.61
N VAL A 149 -28.48 -1.70 -16.20
CA VAL A 149 -27.71 -0.45 -16.05
C VAL A 149 -26.69 -0.56 -14.92
N LEU A 150 -27.07 -1.08 -13.75
CA LEU A 150 -26.13 -1.28 -12.63
C LEU A 150 -24.98 -2.21 -13.02
N GLN A 151 -25.26 -3.26 -13.81
CA GLN A 151 -24.22 -4.12 -14.34
C GLN A 151 -23.26 -3.37 -15.28
N GLY A 152 -23.77 -2.43 -16.09
CA GLY A 152 -22.94 -1.55 -16.92
C GLY A 152 -22.11 -0.57 -16.10
N ILE A 153 -22.62 -0.06 -14.97
CA ILE A 153 -21.85 0.77 -14.02
C ILE A 153 -20.71 -0.04 -13.40
N LYS A 154 -20.94 -1.32 -13.06
CA LYS A 154 -19.98 -2.20 -12.39
C LYS A 154 -18.80 -2.63 -13.28
N GLU A 155 -18.98 -2.71 -14.59
CA GLU A 155 -17.97 -3.24 -15.51
C GLU A 155 -16.63 -2.47 -15.46
N PRO A 156 -16.60 -1.12 -15.54
CA PRO A 156 -15.36 -0.35 -15.40
C PRO A 156 -14.62 -0.51 -14.06
N PHE A 157 -15.33 -0.88 -12.99
CA PHE A 157 -14.71 -1.16 -11.68
C PHE A 157 -14.10 -2.56 -11.60
N SER A 158 -14.50 -3.47 -12.50
CA SER A 158 -14.01 -4.86 -12.57
C SER A 158 -12.84 -5.03 -13.54
N LEU A 159 -12.77 -4.20 -14.59
CA LEU A 159 -11.78 -4.27 -15.67
C LEU A 159 -10.49 -3.48 -15.43
N MET A 160 -10.23 -3.07 -14.17
CA MET A 160 -9.06 -2.29 -13.86
C MET A 160 -7.81 -3.18 -13.77
N GLU A 161 -7.26 -3.55 -14.93
CA GLU A 161 -5.91 -4.10 -15.05
C GLU A 161 -4.94 -2.93 -15.27
N PHE A 162 -3.97 -2.79 -14.37
CA PHE A 162 -2.89 -1.82 -14.54
C PHE A 162 -1.96 -2.38 -15.60
N ASP A 163 -1.95 -1.73 -16.76
CA ASP A 163 -0.88 -1.97 -17.73
C ASP A 163 0.41 -1.42 -17.11
N ASP A 164 1.29 -2.33 -16.68
CA ASP A 164 2.57 -2.01 -16.04
C ASP A 164 3.56 -1.35 -17.05
N GLU A 165 3.17 -1.22 -18.31
CA GLU A 165 3.89 -0.49 -19.36
C GLU A 165 3.77 1.03 -19.16
N VAL A 166 4.32 1.53 -18.04
CA VAL A 166 4.76 2.92 -17.97
C VAL A 166 5.96 3.06 -18.89
N GLU A 167 5.75 3.57 -20.11
CA GLU A 167 6.83 3.96 -21.00
C GLU A 167 7.81 4.86 -20.23
N ASP A 168 9.10 4.52 -20.33
CA ASP A 168 10.19 5.05 -19.50
C ASP A 168 10.60 6.48 -19.94
N ASP A 169 9.64 7.29 -20.38
CA ASP A 169 9.84 8.67 -20.81
C ASP A 169 9.90 9.61 -19.59
N MET A 170 10.86 9.33 -18.71
CA MET A 170 11.36 10.25 -17.68
C MET A 170 11.95 11.54 -18.26
N LYS A 171 11.99 11.68 -19.59
CA LYS A 171 12.61 12.79 -20.31
C LYS A 171 11.55 13.78 -20.77
N GLY A 172 11.29 14.78 -19.94
CA GLY A 172 10.57 15.99 -20.36
C GLY A 172 9.34 16.33 -19.54
N ASP A 173 8.91 15.46 -18.62
CA ASP A 173 7.87 15.81 -17.65
C ASP A 173 8.40 16.90 -16.70
N ASP A 174 8.05 18.15 -16.97
CA ASP A 174 8.30 19.32 -16.11
C ASP A 174 7.32 19.40 -14.93
N GLY A 175 6.39 18.45 -14.92
CA GLY A 175 5.39 18.28 -13.92
C GLY A 175 4.03 18.87 -14.18
N GLU A 176 3.83 19.40 -15.38
CA GLU A 176 2.54 19.90 -15.85
C GLU A 176 1.73 18.80 -16.54
N ASP A 177 2.37 17.77 -17.09
CA ASP A 177 1.71 16.71 -17.87
C ASP A 177 0.66 15.96 -17.05
N PHE A 178 1.00 15.49 -15.84
CA PHE A 178 0.04 14.86 -14.94
C PHE A 178 -1.15 15.77 -14.60
N VAL A 179 -0.87 17.05 -14.29
CA VAL A 179 -1.92 18.00 -13.88
C VAL A 179 -2.89 18.25 -15.02
N LYS A 180 -2.36 18.38 -16.24
CA LYS A 180 -3.15 18.56 -17.46
C LYS A 180 -3.98 17.32 -17.76
N GLU A 181 -3.36 16.14 -17.81
CA GLU A 181 -4.07 14.88 -18.08
C GLU A 181 -5.18 14.61 -17.05
N LEU A 182 -4.87 14.78 -15.76
CA LEU A 182 -5.86 14.62 -14.70
C LEU A 182 -7.02 15.63 -14.83
N THR A 183 -6.73 16.88 -15.16
CA THR A 183 -7.75 17.92 -15.36
C THR A 183 -8.65 17.56 -16.55
N ASP A 184 -8.06 17.21 -17.69
CA ASP A 184 -8.78 16.82 -18.91
C ASP A 184 -9.69 15.59 -18.65
N VAL A 185 -9.24 14.64 -17.84
CA VAL A 185 -10.05 13.46 -17.45
C VAL A 185 -11.17 13.85 -16.50
N LEU A 186 -10.91 14.68 -15.48
CA LEU A 186 -11.92 15.11 -14.50
C LEU A 186 -13.01 15.97 -15.14
N GLU A 187 -12.68 16.81 -16.13
CA GLU A 187 -13.67 17.60 -16.88
C GLU A 187 -14.69 16.71 -17.59
N ARG A 188 -14.29 15.50 -18.02
CA ARG A 188 -15.21 14.51 -18.62
C ARG A 188 -16.22 13.92 -17.64
N LEU A 189 -16.00 14.03 -16.32
CA LEU A 189 -17.02 13.65 -15.33
C LEU A 189 -18.23 14.58 -15.34
N GLN A 190 -18.08 15.81 -15.89
CA GLN A 190 -19.11 16.85 -15.92
C GLN A 190 -19.64 17.20 -14.52
N ILE A 191 -18.79 17.11 -13.50
CA ILE A 191 -19.06 17.55 -12.13
C ILE A 191 -18.12 18.68 -11.75
N SER A 192 -18.56 19.59 -10.89
CA SER A 192 -17.74 20.72 -10.41
C SER A 192 -16.69 20.26 -9.38
N THR A 193 -15.76 19.41 -9.80
CA THR A 193 -14.64 18.93 -8.97
C THR A 193 -13.32 19.50 -9.49
N SER A 194 -12.41 19.88 -8.58
CA SER A 194 -11.06 20.32 -8.91
C SER A 194 -10.03 19.51 -8.12
N ALA A 195 -8.90 19.19 -8.76
CA ALA A 195 -7.83 18.40 -8.16
C ALA A 195 -6.73 19.24 -7.51
N ASP A 196 -7.00 20.49 -7.14
CA ASP A 196 -5.99 21.48 -6.70
C ASP A 196 -5.02 20.95 -5.64
N LYS A 197 -5.53 20.24 -4.63
CA LYS A 197 -4.69 19.70 -3.55
C LYS A 197 -3.82 18.54 -4.02
N LEU A 198 -4.35 17.68 -4.88
CA LEU A 198 -3.61 16.57 -5.49
C LEU A 198 -2.51 17.11 -6.42
N SER A 199 -2.83 18.07 -7.28
CA SER A 199 -1.85 18.76 -8.13
C SER A 199 -0.76 19.47 -7.32
N LYS A 200 -1.11 20.09 -6.19
CA LYS A 200 -0.13 20.70 -5.27
C LYS A 200 0.79 19.68 -4.61
N ALA A 201 0.24 18.56 -4.12
CA ALA A 201 1.02 17.47 -3.52
C ALA A 201 2.02 16.89 -4.53
N ARG A 202 1.55 16.66 -5.76
CA ARG A 202 2.38 16.21 -6.88
C ARG A 202 3.51 17.18 -7.20
N LYS A 203 3.19 18.48 -7.37
CA LYS A 203 4.20 19.52 -7.63
C LYS A 203 5.24 19.61 -6.51
N LYS A 204 4.81 19.47 -5.25
CA LYS A 204 5.71 19.43 -4.10
C LYS A 204 6.64 18.22 -4.15
N ALA A 205 6.14 17.03 -4.46
CA ALA A 205 6.95 15.81 -4.65
C ALA A 205 8.00 16.00 -5.76
N PHE A 206 7.58 16.55 -6.90
CA PHE A 206 8.47 16.83 -8.03
C PHE A 206 9.55 17.86 -7.70
N ASN A 207 9.21 18.90 -6.93
CA ASN A 207 10.19 19.86 -6.43
C ASN A 207 11.23 19.21 -5.51
N HIS A 208 10.82 18.28 -4.63
CA HIS A 208 11.76 17.52 -3.81
C HIS A 208 12.73 16.71 -4.69
N ILE A 209 12.22 15.98 -5.67
CA ILE A 209 13.01 15.20 -6.64
C ILE A 209 14.02 16.10 -7.37
N THR A 210 13.57 17.25 -7.88
CA THR A 210 14.42 18.19 -8.62
C THR A 210 15.52 18.77 -7.74
N ASN A 211 15.17 19.19 -6.51
CA ASN A 211 16.15 19.72 -5.56
C ASN A 211 17.21 18.68 -5.19
N ILE A 212 16.80 17.43 -5.00
CA ILE A 212 17.70 16.31 -4.73
C ILE A 212 18.67 16.11 -5.90
N LYS A 213 18.18 16.07 -7.15
CA LYS A 213 19.03 15.91 -8.34
C LYS A 213 20.05 17.05 -8.49
N LEU A 214 19.61 18.30 -8.32
CA LEU A 214 20.49 19.47 -8.40
C LEU A 214 21.62 19.44 -7.37
N GLN A 215 21.34 18.98 -6.15
CA GLN A 215 22.36 18.82 -5.10
C GLN A 215 23.35 17.69 -5.39
N SER A 216 22.95 16.68 -6.17
CA SER A 216 23.79 15.55 -6.54
C SER A 216 24.68 15.82 -7.76
N GLU A 217 24.28 16.71 -8.67
CA GLU A 217 24.99 16.99 -9.93
C GLU A 217 26.00 18.16 -9.83
N ASN A 218 25.88 19.05 -8.84
CA ASN A 218 26.82 20.17 -8.63
C ASN A 218 27.64 20.09 -7.33
N PRO A 219 28.70 19.25 -7.25
CA PRO A 219 29.63 19.28 -6.12
C PRO A 219 30.68 20.41 -6.16
N GLN A 220 30.77 21.22 -7.23
CA GLN A 220 31.99 21.99 -7.56
C GLN A 220 31.86 23.51 -7.80
N GLN A 221 30.75 24.17 -7.45
CA GLN A 221 30.67 25.66 -7.48
C GLN A 221 30.76 26.26 -6.07
N GLU A 222 31.81 25.94 -5.32
CA GLU A 222 32.10 26.58 -4.03
C GLU A 222 33.38 27.45 -4.03
N GLU A 223 34.12 27.53 -5.14
CA GLU A 223 35.21 28.50 -5.26
C GLU A 223 34.77 29.63 -6.19
N GLU A 224 34.67 30.84 -5.64
CA GLU A 224 34.31 32.11 -6.29
C GLU A 224 32.81 32.42 -6.39
N GLU A 225 32.20 32.82 -5.26
CA GLU A 225 31.49 34.10 -5.18
C GLU A 225 31.13 34.43 -3.71
N GLU A 226 31.85 35.40 -3.15
CA GLU A 226 31.62 35.94 -1.82
C GLU A 226 30.35 36.82 -1.78
N LYS A 227 29.62 36.67 -0.67
CA LYS A 227 28.66 37.63 -0.04
C LYS A 227 27.27 37.76 -0.67
N GLU A 228 26.32 36.97 -0.15
CA GLU A 228 25.21 37.46 0.70
C GLU A 228 24.34 36.29 1.17
N GLN A 229 23.95 36.35 2.45
CA GLN A 229 23.12 35.41 3.23
C GLN A 229 22.50 34.22 2.47
N LYS A 230 23.17 33.06 2.50
CA LYS A 230 22.55 31.75 2.25
C LYS A 230 22.75 30.87 3.47
N THR A 231 21.65 30.33 3.98
CA THR A 231 21.62 29.19 4.89
C THR A 231 22.56 28.10 4.40
N PRO A 232 23.27 27.39 5.29
CA PRO A 232 24.20 26.34 4.88
C PRO A 232 23.42 25.30 4.08
N VAL A 233 23.81 25.08 2.82
CA VAL A 233 23.21 24.05 1.96
C VAL A 233 23.78 22.71 2.42
N THR A 234 23.09 22.09 3.38
CA THR A 234 23.41 20.74 3.84
C THR A 234 23.16 19.77 2.68
N LYS A 235 24.14 18.93 2.34
CA LYS A 235 23.95 17.83 1.38
C LYS A 235 22.81 16.93 1.86
N CYS A 236 21.85 16.62 1.00
CA CYS A 236 20.76 15.70 1.33
C CYS A 236 21.32 14.29 1.59
N SER A 237 21.05 13.73 2.77
CA SER A 237 21.44 12.35 3.10
C SER A 237 20.53 11.33 2.41
N VAL A 238 20.96 10.07 2.34
CA VAL A 238 20.14 8.98 1.77
C VAL A 238 18.89 8.76 2.63
N GLU A 239 18.99 8.88 3.95
CA GLU A 239 17.85 8.78 4.88
C GLU A 239 16.87 9.94 4.72
N GLU A 240 17.36 11.17 4.51
CA GLU A 240 16.54 12.35 4.25
C GLU A 240 15.79 12.22 2.92
N ALA A 241 16.48 11.79 1.86
CA ALA A 241 15.88 11.54 0.56
C ALA A 241 14.81 10.43 0.62
N HIS A 242 15.07 9.35 1.38
CA HIS A 242 14.09 8.30 1.63
C HIS A 242 12.87 8.84 2.40
N LEU A 243 13.07 9.62 3.46
CA LEU A 243 11.98 10.23 4.22
C LEU A 243 11.12 11.15 3.34
N LEU A 244 11.74 11.96 2.49
CA LEU A 244 11.04 12.82 1.53
C LEU A 244 10.22 11.99 0.53
N ALA A 245 10.75 10.85 0.08
CA ALA A 245 10.02 9.92 -0.81
C ALA A 245 8.78 9.35 -0.11
N ILE A 246 8.93 8.78 1.09
CA ILE A 246 7.81 8.19 1.85
C ILE A 246 6.75 9.24 2.20
N THR A 247 7.18 10.44 2.61
CA THR A 247 6.27 11.57 2.90
C THR A 247 5.51 12.01 1.65
N SER A 248 6.19 12.12 0.52
CA SER A 248 5.58 12.56 -0.74
C SER A 248 4.57 11.54 -1.27
N LEU A 249 4.89 10.24 -1.17
CA LEU A 249 3.94 9.16 -1.50
C LEU A 249 2.72 9.19 -0.57
N ALA A 250 2.93 9.27 0.74
CA ALA A 250 1.82 9.33 1.70
C ALA A 250 0.90 10.55 1.47
N GLU A 251 1.47 11.74 1.24
CA GLU A 251 0.70 12.95 0.94
C GLU A 251 -0.08 12.80 -0.37
N PHE A 252 0.57 12.34 -1.44
CA PHE A 252 -0.07 12.17 -2.74
C PHE A 252 -1.22 11.14 -2.67
N THR A 253 -1.03 10.02 -1.98
CA THR A 253 -2.07 9.01 -1.75
C THR A 253 -3.23 9.58 -0.96
N ALA A 254 -2.98 10.28 0.14
CA ALA A 254 -4.03 10.90 0.94
C ALA A 254 -4.85 11.93 0.15
N ARG A 255 -4.19 12.75 -0.69
CA ARG A 255 -4.88 13.71 -1.56
C ARG A 255 -5.65 13.04 -2.71
N SER A 256 -5.20 11.87 -3.16
CA SER A 256 -5.92 11.06 -4.14
C SER A 256 -7.23 10.50 -3.57
N ILE A 257 -7.19 9.99 -2.35
CA ILE A 257 -8.39 9.50 -1.65
C ILE A 257 -9.32 10.67 -1.30
N GLU A 258 -8.78 11.82 -0.89
CA GLU A 258 -9.56 13.04 -0.71
C GLU A 258 -10.31 13.43 -2.00
N GLN A 259 -9.67 13.28 -3.16
CA GLN A 259 -10.28 13.57 -4.45
C GLN A 259 -11.46 12.64 -4.74
N PHE A 260 -11.34 11.34 -4.47
CA PHE A 260 -12.46 10.41 -4.58
C PHE A 260 -13.55 10.70 -3.57
N HIS A 261 -13.21 10.99 -2.32
CA HIS A 261 -14.17 11.36 -1.29
C HIS A 261 -15.03 12.56 -1.72
N LYS A 262 -14.41 13.66 -2.19
CA LYS A 262 -15.15 14.82 -2.72
C LYS A 262 -15.97 14.47 -3.94
N THR A 263 -15.42 13.65 -4.83
CA THR A 263 -16.14 13.19 -6.02
C THR A 263 -17.40 12.42 -5.63
N ALA A 264 -17.34 11.58 -4.60
CA ALA A 264 -18.50 10.88 -4.05
C ALA A 264 -19.57 11.85 -3.53
N GLU A 265 -19.16 12.83 -2.71
CA GLU A 265 -20.07 13.85 -2.20
C GLU A 265 -20.77 14.61 -3.32
N ILE A 266 -20.03 15.00 -4.37
CA ILE A 266 -20.56 15.76 -5.51
C ILE A 266 -21.50 14.88 -6.35
N LEU A 267 -21.14 13.62 -6.61
CA LEU A 267 -21.97 12.68 -7.38
C LEU A 267 -23.35 12.45 -6.74
N LEU A 268 -23.46 12.45 -5.42
CA LEU A 268 -24.73 12.27 -4.71
C LEU A 268 -25.68 13.46 -4.84
N HIS A 269 -25.15 14.67 -5.10
CA HIS A 269 -25.94 15.91 -5.05
C HIS A 269 -26.02 16.65 -6.39
N CYS A 270 -25.22 16.26 -7.39
CA CYS A 270 -25.18 16.93 -8.68
C CYS A 270 -25.90 16.12 -9.75
N ASN A 271 -26.81 16.79 -10.46
CA ASN A 271 -27.41 16.28 -11.68
C ASN A 271 -26.51 16.62 -12.87
N THR A 272 -25.71 15.64 -13.31
CA THR A 272 -24.90 15.76 -14.51
C THR A 272 -25.77 15.58 -15.75
N GLU A 273 -26.09 16.68 -16.43
CA GLU A 273 -26.76 16.67 -17.73
C GLU A 273 -25.75 16.26 -18.81
N GLY A 274 -26.05 15.21 -19.58
CA GLY A 274 -25.29 14.83 -20.78
C GLY A 274 -24.26 13.70 -20.65
N VAL A 275 -24.06 13.12 -19.46
CA VAL A 275 -23.19 11.95 -19.25
C VAL A 275 -23.97 10.84 -18.53
N THR A 276 -23.88 9.62 -19.05
CA THR A 276 -24.48 8.43 -18.45
C THR A 276 -23.68 7.95 -17.25
N ALA A 277 -24.31 7.23 -16.32
CA ALA A 277 -23.62 6.67 -15.17
C ALA A 277 -22.50 5.68 -15.58
N THR A 278 -22.67 4.96 -16.70
CA THR A 278 -21.63 4.07 -17.24
C THR A 278 -20.42 4.87 -17.77
N GLU A 279 -20.64 5.97 -18.47
CA GLU A 279 -19.54 6.85 -18.90
C GLU A 279 -18.83 7.48 -17.69
N GLN A 280 -19.58 7.87 -16.65
CA GLN A 280 -18.97 8.36 -15.39
C GLN A 280 -18.10 7.27 -14.73
N ALA A 281 -18.56 6.02 -14.70
CA ALA A 281 -17.76 4.90 -14.19
C ALA A 281 -16.46 4.69 -14.99
N GLN A 282 -16.54 4.79 -16.32
CA GLN A 282 -15.36 4.72 -17.19
C GLN A 282 -14.38 5.86 -16.93
N VAL A 283 -14.88 7.09 -16.79
CA VAL A 283 -14.02 8.24 -16.50
C VAL A 283 -13.37 8.09 -15.12
N LEU A 284 -14.11 7.65 -14.09
CA LEU A 284 -13.54 7.38 -12.76
C LEU A 284 -12.43 6.33 -12.83
N SER A 285 -12.63 5.25 -13.60
CA SER A 285 -11.58 4.24 -13.86
C SER A 285 -10.33 4.88 -14.46
N GLN A 286 -10.49 5.76 -15.47
CA GLN A 286 -9.37 6.49 -16.06
C GLN A 286 -8.67 7.44 -15.08
N VAL A 287 -9.41 8.15 -14.22
CA VAL A 287 -8.83 8.97 -13.15
C VAL A 287 -7.93 8.11 -12.27
N THR A 288 -8.43 6.95 -11.83
CA THR A 288 -7.67 6.03 -10.98
C THR A 288 -6.42 5.49 -11.70
N ILE A 289 -6.49 5.19 -13.01
CA ILE A 289 -5.33 4.79 -13.81
C ILE A 289 -4.26 5.89 -13.83
N VAL A 290 -4.65 7.14 -14.14
CA VAL A 290 -3.73 8.29 -14.19
C VAL A 290 -3.03 8.49 -12.84
N ILE A 291 -3.79 8.43 -11.75
CA ILE A 291 -3.25 8.58 -10.40
C ILE A 291 -2.26 7.44 -10.06
N CYS A 292 -2.60 6.18 -10.35
CA CYS A 292 -1.71 5.05 -10.08
C CYS A 292 -0.44 5.06 -10.94
N LYS A 293 -0.54 5.47 -12.21
CA LYS A 293 0.64 5.70 -13.06
C LYS A 293 1.57 6.75 -12.46
N GLU A 294 1.01 7.82 -11.91
CA GLU A 294 1.78 8.87 -11.25
C GLU A 294 2.47 8.38 -9.97
N VAL A 295 1.80 7.56 -9.15
CA VAL A 295 2.44 6.91 -7.98
C VAL A 295 3.66 6.10 -8.42
N SER A 296 3.52 5.30 -9.48
CA SER A 296 4.60 4.49 -10.04
C SER A 296 5.74 5.37 -10.57
N LEU A 297 5.42 6.46 -11.28
CA LEU A 297 6.41 7.41 -11.79
C LEU A 297 7.19 8.07 -10.64
N LEU A 298 6.50 8.63 -9.65
CA LEU A 298 7.13 9.24 -8.47
C LEU A 298 8.04 8.25 -7.74
N SER A 299 7.59 7.01 -7.55
CA SER A 299 8.38 5.93 -6.94
C SER A 299 9.68 5.65 -7.71
N LYS A 300 9.61 5.53 -9.05
CA LYS A 300 10.78 5.37 -9.92
C LYS A 300 11.72 6.59 -9.83
N MET A 301 11.17 7.81 -9.83
CA MET A 301 11.96 9.04 -9.75
C MET A 301 12.70 9.16 -8.41
N PHE A 302 12.02 8.91 -7.30
CA PHE A 302 12.66 8.91 -5.98
C PHE A 302 13.70 7.81 -5.86
N THR A 303 13.44 6.62 -6.39
CA THR A 303 14.41 5.51 -6.42
C THR A 303 15.66 5.88 -7.22
N SER A 304 15.49 6.53 -8.38
CA SER A 304 16.59 7.03 -9.19
C SER A 304 17.42 8.07 -8.40
N CYS A 305 16.76 9.02 -7.74
CA CYS A 305 17.44 10.01 -6.88
C CYS A 305 18.24 9.34 -5.76
N LEU A 306 17.61 8.39 -5.05
CA LEU A 306 18.21 7.68 -3.94
C LEU A 306 19.43 6.86 -4.38
N THR A 307 19.35 6.23 -5.57
CA THR A 307 20.47 5.47 -6.17
C THR A 307 21.64 6.38 -6.52
N THR A 308 21.37 7.59 -7.02
CA THR A 308 22.42 8.56 -7.36
C THR A 308 23.11 9.11 -6.11
N ILE A 309 22.36 9.55 -5.10
CA ILE A 309 22.95 10.04 -3.83
C ILE A 309 23.70 8.92 -3.11
N GLY A 310 23.10 7.73 -3.09
CA GLY A 310 23.63 6.54 -2.43
C GLY A 310 24.68 5.78 -3.23
N ALA A 311 25.24 6.34 -4.30
CA ALA A 311 26.20 5.64 -5.17
C ALA A 311 27.45 5.12 -4.42
N ASN A 312 27.81 5.78 -3.31
CA ASN A 312 28.93 5.38 -2.45
C ASN A 312 28.50 4.60 -1.20
N GLU A 313 27.20 4.42 -0.98
CA GLU A 313 26.67 3.67 0.15
C GLU A 313 26.74 2.17 -0.08
N LYS A 314 26.79 1.41 1.02
CA LYS A 314 26.73 -0.06 0.94
C LYS A 314 25.33 -0.49 0.50
N GLY A 315 25.26 -1.52 -0.35
CA GLY A 315 23.98 -2.11 -0.77
C GLY A 315 23.11 -2.59 0.39
N GLU A 316 23.69 -3.00 1.52
CA GLU A 316 22.96 -3.38 2.74
C GLU A 316 22.18 -2.22 3.37
N VAL A 317 22.60 -0.96 3.13
CA VAL A 317 21.92 0.24 3.60
C VAL A 317 20.95 0.76 2.54
N LEU A 318 21.38 0.82 1.29
CA LEU A 318 20.61 1.41 0.20
C LEU A 318 19.43 0.52 -0.26
N ASN A 319 19.65 -0.79 -0.42
CA ASN A 319 18.64 -1.70 -1.00
C ASN A 319 17.35 -1.79 -0.14
N PRO A 320 17.42 -1.84 1.21
CA PRO A 320 16.21 -1.79 2.03
C PRO A 320 15.40 -0.51 1.83
N LEU A 321 16.05 0.64 1.65
CA LEU A 321 15.38 1.93 1.44
C LEU A 321 14.69 1.98 0.07
N ILE A 322 15.37 1.50 -0.98
CA ILE A 322 14.77 1.36 -2.32
C ILE A 322 13.56 0.41 -2.27
N THR A 323 13.73 -0.76 -1.65
CA THR A 323 12.66 -1.75 -1.50
C THR A 323 11.47 -1.14 -0.77
N SER A 324 11.73 -0.39 0.30
CA SER A 324 10.69 0.32 1.06
C SER A 324 9.91 1.31 0.20
N ILE A 325 10.56 2.10 -0.67
CA ILE A 325 9.86 3.02 -1.58
C ILE A 325 8.87 2.26 -2.49
N PHE A 326 9.30 1.15 -3.09
CA PHE A 326 8.41 0.34 -3.93
C PHE A 326 7.26 -0.32 -3.15
N LEU A 327 7.53 -0.79 -1.93
CA LEU A 327 6.48 -1.35 -1.07
C LEU A 327 5.44 -0.29 -0.71
N GLU A 328 5.86 0.91 -0.33
CA GLU A 328 4.91 1.99 0.00
C GLU A 328 4.19 2.56 -1.23
N ALA A 329 4.81 2.53 -2.41
CA ALA A 329 4.12 2.84 -3.67
C ALA A 329 3.05 1.79 -4.01
N SER A 330 3.32 0.51 -3.75
CA SER A 330 2.34 -0.57 -3.91
C SER A 330 1.17 -0.43 -2.92
N ASN A 331 1.47 -0.09 -1.66
CA ASN A 331 0.45 0.23 -0.65
C ASN A 331 -0.39 1.44 -1.09
N SER A 332 0.27 2.49 -1.60
CA SER A 332 -0.38 3.69 -2.15
C SER A 332 -1.39 3.34 -3.25
N ALA A 333 -0.96 2.55 -4.24
CA ALA A 333 -1.83 2.10 -5.32
C ALA A 333 -3.04 1.29 -4.79
N SER A 334 -2.82 0.42 -3.81
CA SER A 334 -3.88 -0.39 -3.19
C SER A 334 -4.93 0.50 -2.51
N TYR A 335 -4.51 1.48 -1.69
CA TYR A 335 -5.45 2.41 -1.05
C TYR A 335 -6.27 3.23 -2.06
N ILE A 336 -5.63 3.64 -3.16
CA ILE A 336 -6.29 4.41 -4.23
C ILE A 336 -7.31 3.54 -4.98
N GLN A 337 -6.97 2.28 -5.25
CA GLN A 337 -7.88 1.30 -5.85
C GLN A 337 -9.06 0.99 -4.94
N ASP A 338 -8.81 0.77 -3.65
CA ASP A 338 -9.87 0.53 -2.66
C ASP A 338 -10.83 1.72 -2.59
N ALA A 339 -10.29 2.94 -2.52
CA ALA A 339 -11.12 4.16 -2.56
C ALA A 339 -11.92 4.28 -3.86
N PHE A 340 -11.36 3.90 -5.00
CA PHE A 340 -12.10 3.83 -6.26
C PHE A 340 -13.26 2.82 -6.19
N GLN A 341 -13.05 1.62 -5.64
CA GLN A 341 -14.12 0.62 -5.49
C GLN A 341 -15.29 1.15 -4.64
N LEU A 342 -15.00 1.99 -3.64
CA LEU A 342 -16.04 2.60 -2.80
C LEU A 342 -16.95 3.59 -3.56
N LEU A 343 -16.54 4.10 -4.73
CA LEU A 343 -17.36 5.01 -5.54
C LEU A 343 -18.48 4.29 -6.31
N MET A 344 -18.37 2.99 -6.52
CA MET A 344 -19.34 2.23 -7.32
C MET A 344 -20.76 2.30 -6.71
N PRO A 345 -21.00 1.94 -5.44
CA PRO A 345 -22.34 2.07 -4.85
C PRO A 345 -22.87 3.50 -4.85
N VAL A 346 -21.99 4.50 -4.69
CA VAL A 346 -22.34 5.92 -4.72
C VAL A 346 -22.88 6.33 -6.08
N LEU A 347 -22.21 5.91 -7.15
CA LEU A 347 -22.63 6.18 -8.52
C LEU A 347 -23.93 5.44 -8.90
N GLU A 348 -24.09 4.20 -8.42
CA GLU A 348 -25.33 3.43 -8.58
C GLU A 348 -26.53 4.16 -7.92
N VAL A 349 -26.37 4.65 -6.69
CA VAL A 349 -27.42 5.42 -6.00
C VAL A 349 -27.71 6.74 -6.69
N SER A 350 -26.68 7.47 -7.12
CA SER A 350 -26.85 8.74 -7.85
C SER A 350 -27.68 8.53 -9.13
N HIS A 351 -27.40 7.45 -9.86
CA HIS A 351 -28.18 7.07 -11.03
C HIS A 351 -29.65 6.76 -10.69
N ILE A 352 -29.88 5.98 -9.64
CA ILE A 352 -31.24 5.63 -9.17
C ILE A 352 -32.00 6.90 -8.78
N GLN A 353 -31.40 7.78 -7.99
CA GLN A 353 -32.02 9.04 -7.55
C GLN A 353 -32.41 9.93 -8.73
N ARG A 354 -31.50 10.12 -9.70
CA ARG A 354 -31.78 10.90 -10.92
C ARG A 354 -32.92 10.31 -11.75
N THR A 355 -33.01 8.98 -11.81
CA THR A 355 -34.08 8.30 -12.55
C THR A 355 -35.44 8.47 -11.86
N VAL A 356 -35.46 8.49 -10.53
CA VAL A 356 -36.67 8.75 -9.74
C VAL A 356 -37.12 10.21 -9.87
N GLU A 357 -36.19 11.17 -9.82
CA GLU A 357 -36.49 12.61 -10.00
C GLU A 357 -37.06 12.92 -11.39
N LEU A 358 -36.56 12.28 -12.45
CA LEU A 358 -37.07 12.45 -13.83
C LEU A 358 -38.46 11.81 -14.05
N ALA A 359 -38.89 10.91 -13.17
CA ALA A 359 -40.19 10.25 -13.25
C ALA A 359 -41.30 10.98 -12.47
N GLN A 360 -40.96 12.02 -11.69
CA GLN A 360 -41.88 12.90 -10.95
C GLN A 360 -42.14 14.19 -11.73
#